data_AF-A0A142YLR6-F1
#
_entry.id   AF-A0A142YLR6-F1
#
_cell.length_a   1.000
_cell.length_b   1.000
_cell.length_c   1.000
_cell.angle_alpha   90.00
_cell.angle_beta   90.00
_cell.angle_gamma   90.00
#
_symmetry.space_group_name_H-M   'P 1'
#
loop_
_entity.id
_entity.type
_entity.pdbx_description
1 polymer ?
#
loop_
_entity_poly.entity_id
_entity_poly.type
_entity_poly.pdbx_seq_one_letter_code
_entity_poly.pdbx_strand_id
1 'polypeptide(L)' 'MGAQATCRTLRDEVDDLACPQCPERFQAVGLWYLDFSQTTDEEVRDLLARAAEDREAAGPTGGIRLSSL' A
#
# COMPACT_ATOMS: atom_id res chain seq x y z
N MET A 1 -7.06 0.56 5.97
CA MET A 1 -7.42 1.06 7.31
C MET A 1 -6.81 2.44 7.49
N GLY A 2 -7.55 3.44 7.95
CA GLY A 2 -6.97 4.76 8.22
C GLY A 2 -7.74 5.55 9.27
N ALA A 3 -7.08 6.52 9.89
CA ALA A 3 -7.76 7.48 10.77
C ALA A 3 -8.69 8.38 9.95
N GLN A 4 -9.91 8.61 10.43
CA GLN A 4 -10.87 9.49 9.76
C GLN A 4 -10.34 10.92 9.57
N ALA A 5 -9.57 11.44 10.54
CA ALA A 5 -8.95 12.76 10.42
C ALA A 5 -7.95 12.80 9.26
N THR A 6 -7.03 11.85 9.19
CA THR A 6 -6.05 11.73 8.09
C THR A 6 -6.73 11.58 6.73
N CYS A 7 -7.76 10.74 6.64
CA CYS A 7 -8.49 10.55 5.38
C CYS A 7 -9.28 11.80 4.96
N ARG A 8 -9.61 12.71 5.88
CA ARG A 8 -10.19 14.01 5.55
C ARG A 8 -9.13 14.97 5.04
N THR A 9 -8.00 15.06 5.73
CA THR A 9 -6.88 15.92 5.31
C THR A 9 -6.37 15.56 3.93
N LEU A 10 -6.16 14.27 3.64
CA LEU A 10 -5.63 13.83 2.36
C LEU A 10 -6.63 14.00 1.20
N ARG A 11 -7.93 14.08 1.50
CA ARG A 11 -9.00 14.10 0.50
C ARG A 11 -8.94 15.34 -0.40
N ASP A 12 -8.37 16.43 0.10
CA ASP A 12 -8.25 17.69 -0.63
C ASP A 12 -6.93 17.79 -1.42
N GLU A 13 -6.00 16.85 -1.21
CA GLU A 13 -4.64 16.86 -1.78
C GLU A 13 -4.46 15.87 -2.94
N VAL A 14 -5.45 15.03 -3.22
CA VAL A 14 -5.36 13.94 -4.20
C VAL A 14 -6.59 13.88 -5.09
N ASP A 15 -6.41 13.42 -6.33
CA ASP A 15 -7.53 13.22 -7.26
C ASP A 15 -8.46 12.07 -6.84
N ASP A 16 -7.90 11.01 -6.23
CA ASP A 16 -8.65 9.85 -5.74
C ASP A 16 -8.08 9.33 -4.41
N LEU A 17 -8.96 8.97 -3.49
CA LEU A 17 -8.62 8.42 -2.17
C LEU A 17 -9.37 7.12 -1.90
N ALA A 18 -8.64 6.01 -1.95
CA ALA A 18 -9.13 4.71 -1.54
C ALA A 18 -8.71 4.37 -0.09
N CYS A 19 -9.64 4.44 0.86
CA CYS A 19 -9.44 3.90 2.21
C CYS A 19 -10.58 2.94 2.56
N PRO A 20 -10.37 1.61 2.44
CA PRO A 20 -11.46 0.63 2.56
C PRO A 20 -12.23 0.70 3.87
N GLN A 21 -11.58 1.13 4.95
CA GLN A 21 -12.15 1.18 6.29
C GLN A 21 -11.54 2.35 7.08
N CYS A 22 -12.41 3.20 7.62
CA CYS A 22 -12.08 4.37 8.45
C CYS A 22 -12.83 4.28 9.80
N PRO A 23 -12.40 3.43 10.74
CA PRO A 23 -13.12 3.19 11.99
C PRO A 23 -13.15 4.45 12.87
N GLU A 24 -14.22 4.59 13.66
CA GLU A 24 -14.38 5.71 14.59
C GLU A 24 -13.25 5.76 15.63
N ARG A 25 -12.87 4.59 16.14
CA ARG A 25 -11.74 4.40 17.05
C ARG A 25 -10.57 3.81 16.30
N PHE A 26 -9.76 4.67 15.69
CA PHE A 26 -8.47 4.30 15.09
C PHE A 26 -7.34 4.67 16.05
N GLN A 27 -6.70 3.67 16.67
CA GLN A 27 -5.64 3.89 17.67
C GLN A 27 -4.25 3.76 17.06
N ALA A 28 -3.94 2.61 16.49
CA ALA A 28 -2.64 2.32 15.87
C ALA A 28 -2.82 1.39 14.67
N VAL A 29 -1.91 1.50 13.70
CA VAL A 29 -1.89 0.65 12.50
C VAL A 29 -1.70 -0.82 12.85
N GLY A 30 -0.78 -1.12 13.78
CA GLY A 30 -0.40 -2.49 14.13
C GLY A 30 -1.53 -3.33 14.75
N LEU A 31 -2.57 -2.72 15.32
CA LEU A 31 -3.73 -3.44 15.87
C LEU A 31 -4.57 -4.16 14.80
N TRP A 32 -4.34 -3.88 13.53
CA TRP A 32 -5.08 -4.44 12.40
C TRP A 32 -4.34 -5.58 11.70
N TYR A 33 -3.16 -5.94 12.20
CA TYR A 33 -2.32 -7.01 11.66
C TYR A 33 -2.10 -8.07 12.74
N LEU A 34 -2.19 -9.35 12.35
CA LEU A 34 -1.82 -10.46 13.24
C LEU A 34 -0.31 -10.51 13.49
N ASP A 35 0.47 -10.19 12.46
CA ASP A 35 1.92 -10.03 12.52
C ASP A 35 2.27 -8.61 12.06
N PHE A 36 2.86 -7.85 12.96
CA PHE A 36 3.33 -6.49 12.72
C PHE A 36 4.82 -6.36 13.04
N SER A 37 5.57 -7.43 12.80
CA SER A 37 7.02 -7.42 12.87
C SER A 37 7.61 -6.37 11.91
N GLN A 38 8.74 -5.80 12.32
CA GLN A 38 9.44 -4.81 11.53
C GLN A 38 9.98 -5.45 10.26
N THR A 39 9.71 -4.85 9.10
CA THR A 39 10.42 -5.17 7.85
C THR A 39 11.82 -4.61 7.91
N THR A 40 12.82 -5.47 7.71
CA THR A 40 14.24 -5.10 7.77
C THR A 40 14.69 -4.38 6.49
N ASP A 41 15.78 -3.62 6.59
CA ASP A 41 16.39 -2.94 5.43
C ASP A 41 16.88 -3.92 4.35
N GLU A 42 17.23 -5.16 4.72
CA GLU A 42 17.58 -6.22 3.76
C GLU A 42 16.35 -6.67 2.97
N GLU A 43 15.26 -7.01 3.65
CA GLU A 43 14.00 -7.39 3.00
C GLU A 43 13.47 -6.28 2.08
N VAL A 44 13.57 -5.01 2.51
CA VAL A 44 13.20 -3.86 1.68
C VAL A 44 14.02 -3.82 0.39
N ARG A 45 15.35 -3.96 0.48
CA ARG A 45 16.24 -3.93 -0.69
C ARG A 45 15.94 -5.07 -1.67
N ASP A 46 15.74 -6.28 -1.15
CA ASP A 46 15.44 -7.45 -1.97
C ASP A 46 14.10 -7.33 -2.70
N LEU A 47 13.06 -6.83 -2.01
CA LEU A 47 11.75 -6.59 -2.62
C LEU A 47 11.82 -5.54 -3.74
N LEU A 48 12.59 -4.46 -3.54
CA LEU A 48 12.77 -3.43 -4.55
C LEU A 48 13.53 -3.94 -5.78
N ALA A 49 14.57 -4.75 -5.60
CA ALA A 49 15.31 -5.36 -6.71
C ALA A 49 14.40 -6.26 -7.56
N ARG A 50 13.64 -7.15 -6.92
CA ARG A 50 12.67 -8.02 -7.61
C ARG A 50 11.61 -7.24 -8.37
N ALA A 51 11.08 -6.18 -7.77
CA ALA A 51 10.08 -5.33 -8.43
C ALA A 51 10.66 -4.59 -9.65
N ALA A 52 11.95 -4.25 -9.66
CA ALA A 52 12.62 -3.66 -10.81
C ALA A 52 12.73 -4.68 -11.96
N GLU A 53 13.15 -5.90 -11.67
CA GLU A 53 13.21 -7.00 -12.64
C GLU A 53 11.83 -7.30 -13.25
N ASP A 54 10.77 -7.39 -12.42
CA ASP A 54 9.40 -7.62 -12.87
C ASP A 54 8.92 -6.51 -13.83
N ARG A 55 9.30 -5.25 -13.57
CA ARG A 55 8.94 -4.11 -14.44
C ARG A 55 9.69 -4.14 -15.77
N GLU A 56 10.96 -4.52 -15.75
CA GLU A 56 11.75 -4.69 -16.98
C GLU A 56 11.18 -5.84 -17.84
N ALA A 57 10.77 -6.93 -17.19
CA ALA A 57 10.09 -8.05 -17.85
C ALA A 57 8.71 -7.68 -18.41
N ALA A 58 7.99 -6.74 -17.78
CA ALA A 58 6.66 -6.29 -18.22
C ALA A 58 6.68 -5.36 -19.46
N GLY A 59 7.84 -4.85 -19.88
CA GLY A 59 7.99 -3.96 -21.04
C GLY A 59 7.32 -2.58 -20.89
N PRO A 60 7.42 -1.68 -21.90
CA PRO A 60 7.02 -0.27 -21.80
C PRO A 60 5.50 -0.03 -21.80
N THR A 61 4.67 -1.05 -21.53
CA THR A 61 3.21 -0.91 -21.45
C THR A 61 2.68 -1.75 -20.29
N GLY A 62 3.17 -1.47 -19.08
CA GLY A 62 2.68 -2.03 -17.82
C GLY A 62 1.32 -1.46 -17.41
N GLY A 63 0.33 -1.50 -18.31
CA GLY A 63 -1.07 -1.37 -17.91
C GLY A 63 -1.44 -2.57 -17.05
N ILE A 64 -1.99 -2.30 -15.87
CA ILE A 64 -2.35 -3.27 -14.84
C ILE A 64 -3.15 -4.42 -15.47
N ARG A 65 -2.53 -5.60 -15.60
CA ARG A 65 -3.25 -6.83 -16.00
C ARG A 65 -3.96 -7.34 -14.75
N LEU A 66 -5.22 -6.95 -14.58
CA LEU A 66 -6.17 -7.68 -13.72
C LEU A 66 -6.30 -9.10 -14.29
N SER A 67 -5.59 -10.07 -13.71
CA SER A 67 -5.85 -11.48 -13.98
C SER A 67 -7.18 -11.85 -13.36
N SER A 68 -8.20 -11.94 -14.20
CA SER A 68 -9.51 -12.48 -13.88
C SER A 68 -9.43 -14.00 -13.71
N LEU A 69 -10.02 -14.48 -12.61
CA LEU A 69 -10.38 -15.86 -12.23
C LEU A 69 -9.26 -16.86 -11.94
#